data_AF-A0A2R6GIF2-F1
#
_entry.id   AF-A0A2R6GIF2-F1
#
_cell.length_a   1.000
_cell.length_b   1.000
_cell.length_c   1.000
_cell.angle_alpha   90.00
_cell.angle_beta   90.00
_cell.angle_gamma   90.00
#
_symmetry.space_group_name_H-M   'P 1'
#
loop_
_entity.id
_entity.type
_entity.pdbx_description
1 polymer ?
#
loop_
_entity_poly.entity_id
_entity_poly.type
_entity_poly.pdbx_seq_one_letter_code
_entity_poly.pdbx_strand_id
1 'polypeptide(L)'
;MQTLAQLPLESEVAQVVLAGALGLFLGLEREWSHKSAGIRTFSLTSLLGAVFTVVDVEPLVVVGGALVIVQGVLVAVQAMLDDDIDGLSLTTSVSLLVAYGVGVLVASGYPLEAVTVTVLSSLLLVLKRELHSFAWGLTRAELRSAAEFAIIAFVVYPVLPPGGYELGTGGLAVTVEPRVIWLLVVTVAGIGIVNYAVVQTYGS
;
A
#
# COMPACT_ATOMS: atom_id res chain seq x y z
N MET A 1 3.63 24.51 17.02
CA MET A 1 3.25 23.12 16.70
C MET A 1 4.44 22.18 16.97
N GLN A 2 4.90 22.06 18.22
CA GLN A 2 6.13 21.29 18.55
C GLN A 2 5.98 20.36 19.76
N THR A 3 4.77 20.21 20.30
CA THR A 3 4.54 19.55 21.60
C THR A 3 3.91 18.16 21.53
N LEU A 4 3.55 17.66 20.35
CA LEU A 4 3.03 16.28 20.19
C LEU A 4 4.11 15.23 19.85
N ALA A 5 5.36 15.65 19.64
CA ALA A 5 6.45 14.78 19.19
C ALA A 5 7.31 14.20 20.34
N GLN A 6 7.13 14.64 21.58
CA GLN A 6 7.86 14.11 22.75
C GLN A 6 7.20 12.85 23.33
N LEU A 7 6.71 11.96 22.46
CA LEU A 7 6.33 10.64 22.94
C LEU A 7 7.59 9.92 23.46
N PRO A 8 7.50 9.04 24.48
CA PRO A 8 8.62 8.25 25.00
C PRO A 8 9.28 7.27 24.00
N LEU A 9 9.00 7.43 22.70
CA LEU A 9 9.49 6.64 21.57
C LEU A 9 11.00 6.78 21.35
N GLU A 10 11.67 7.70 22.03
CA GLU A 10 13.14 7.81 21.95
C GLU A 10 13.85 6.68 22.72
N SER A 11 13.17 6.00 23.64
CA SER A 11 13.74 4.79 24.23
C SER A 11 13.65 3.64 23.24
N GLU A 12 14.77 2.94 23.02
CA GLU A 12 14.82 1.70 22.21
C GLU A 12 13.75 0.70 22.64
N VAL A 13 13.44 0.66 23.95
CA VAL A 13 12.36 -0.15 24.51
C VAL A 13 11.00 0.24 23.93
N ALA A 14 10.68 1.53 23.87
CA ALA A 14 9.42 1.99 23.28
C ALA A 14 9.35 1.72 21.77
N GLN A 15 10.47 1.79 21.05
CA GLN A 15 10.54 1.41 19.64
C GLN A 15 10.23 -0.08 19.44
N VAL A 16 10.83 -0.95 20.25
CA VAL A 16 10.56 -2.40 20.21
C VAL A 16 9.10 -2.70 20.56
N VAL A 17 8.55 -2.05 21.59
CA VAL A 17 7.13 -2.19 21.94
C VAL A 17 6.21 -1.72 20.82
N LEU A 18 6.50 -0.57 20.20
CA LEU A 18 5.74 -0.04 19.07
C LEU A 18 5.82 -0.97 17.86
N ALA A 19 7.01 -1.48 17.52
CA ALA A 19 7.19 -2.45 16.45
C ALA A 19 6.34 -3.71 16.68
N GLY A 20 6.35 -4.25 17.91
CA GLY A 20 5.53 -5.39 18.29
C GLY A 20 4.03 -5.11 18.16
N ALA A 21 3.57 -3.92 18.59
CA ALA A 21 2.18 -3.50 18.49
C ALA A 21 1.71 -3.30 17.04
N LEU A 22 2.54 -2.70 16.18
CA LEU A 22 2.25 -2.55 14.76
C LEU A 22 2.23 -3.91 14.05
N GLY A 23 3.15 -4.81 14.40
CA GLY A 23 3.15 -6.19 13.91
C GLY A 23 1.88 -6.96 14.32
N LEU A 24 1.44 -6.82 15.58
CA LEU A 24 0.16 -7.37 16.03
C LEU A 24 -1.00 -6.83 15.21
N PHE A 25 -1.07 -5.51 15.04
CA PHE A 25 -2.14 -4.86 14.29
C PHE A 25 -2.20 -5.35 12.83
N LEU A 26 -1.05 -5.48 12.17
CA LEU A 26 -0.97 -6.02 10.80
C LEU A 26 -1.42 -7.49 10.73
N GLY A 27 -1.11 -8.29 11.75
CA GLY A 27 -1.48 -9.70 11.82
C GLY A 27 -2.94 -9.97 12.21
N LEU A 28 -3.69 -8.98 12.70
CA LEU A 28 -5.08 -9.15 13.15
C LEU A 28 -6.00 -9.65 12.05
N GLU A 29 -5.92 -9.03 10.87
CA GLU A 29 -6.76 -9.45 9.75
C GLU A 29 -6.38 -10.86 9.29
N ARG A 30 -5.10 -11.24 9.35
CA ARG A 30 -4.65 -12.57 8.93
C ARG A 30 -5.21 -13.67 9.83
N GLU A 31 -5.19 -13.45 11.15
CA GLU A 31 -5.81 -14.34 12.13
C GLU A 31 -7.32 -14.43 11.90
N TRP A 32 -8.00 -13.30 11.69
CA TRP A 32 -9.44 -13.27 11.45
C TRP A 32 -9.84 -13.98 10.16
N SER A 33 -9.01 -13.88 9.13
CA SER A 33 -9.13 -14.56 7.84
C SER A 33 -8.65 -16.03 7.87
N HIS A 34 -8.39 -16.60 9.05
CA HIS A 34 -7.98 -17.99 9.28
C HIS A 34 -6.75 -18.40 8.44
N LYS A 35 -5.78 -17.49 8.29
CA LYS A 35 -4.53 -17.74 7.55
C LYS A 35 -3.46 -18.35 8.46
N SER A 36 -2.56 -19.12 7.86
CA SER A 36 -1.51 -19.89 8.55
C SER A 36 -0.50 -19.06 9.34
N ALA A 37 -0.30 -17.80 8.97
CA ALA A 37 0.49 -16.83 9.73
C ALA A 37 -0.42 -15.73 10.28
N GLY A 38 -0.63 -15.75 11.60
CA GLY A 38 -1.53 -14.83 12.29
C GLY A 38 -0.82 -13.80 13.17
N ILE A 39 -1.51 -13.32 14.21
CA ILE A 39 -1.04 -12.18 15.03
C ILE A 39 0.34 -12.40 15.66
N ARG A 40 0.64 -13.63 16.10
CA ARG A 40 1.90 -13.96 16.78
C ARG A 40 3.08 -13.90 15.81
N THR A 41 2.92 -14.46 14.61
CA THR A 41 3.98 -14.51 13.61
C THR A 41 4.34 -13.09 13.18
N PHE A 42 3.35 -12.25 12.86
CA PHE A 42 3.61 -10.88 12.42
C PHE A 42 4.23 -10.01 13.52
N SER A 43 3.77 -10.16 14.77
CA SER A 43 4.38 -9.46 15.90
C SER A 43 5.84 -9.86 16.09
N LEU A 44 6.14 -11.16 16.09
CA LEU A 44 7.51 -11.66 16.24
C LEU A 44 8.41 -11.25 15.06
N THR A 45 7.89 -11.27 13.83
CA THR A 45 8.64 -10.83 12.64
C THR A 45 8.96 -9.34 12.69
N SER A 46 8.03 -8.50 13.14
CA SER A 46 8.27 -7.06 13.34
C SER A 46 9.27 -6.81 14.48
N LEU A 47 9.12 -7.52 15.61
CA LEU A 47 10.08 -7.46 16.73
C LEU A 47 11.49 -7.85 16.28
N LEU A 48 11.62 -8.88 15.44
CA LEU A 48 12.90 -9.32 14.89
C LEU A 48 13.56 -8.21 14.05
N GLY A 49 12.80 -7.53 13.21
CA GLY A 49 13.27 -6.38 12.43
C GLY A 49 13.76 -5.24 13.31
N ALA A 50 13.00 -4.91 14.36
CA ALA A 50 13.40 -3.88 15.32
C ALA A 50 14.68 -4.26 16.07
N VAL A 51 14.76 -5.47 16.61
CA VAL A 51 15.93 -5.94 17.37
C VAL A 51 17.20 -5.93 16.51
N PHE A 52 17.12 -6.42 15.26
CA PHE A 52 18.29 -6.44 14.37
C PHE A 52 18.76 -5.06 13.96
N THR A 53 17.85 -4.08 13.95
CA THR A 53 18.18 -2.68 13.65
C THR A 53 18.76 -1.97 14.87
N VAL A 54 18.19 -2.18 16.07
CA VAL A 54 18.69 -1.58 17.34
C VAL A 54 20.11 -2.05 17.67
N VAL A 55 20.47 -3.28 17.31
CA VAL A 55 21.84 -3.81 17.51
C VAL A 55 22.88 -3.08 16.63
N ASP A 56 22.43 -2.28 15.65
CA ASP A 56 23.26 -1.45 14.76
C ASP A 56 24.32 -2.26 13.98
N VAL A 57 23.96 -3.48 13.61
CA VAL A 57 24.78 -4.39 12.78
C VAL A 57 24.08 -4.59 11.46
N GLU A 58 24.47 -3.80 10.46
CA GLU A 58 23.85 -3.79 9.13
C GLU A 58 23.71 -5.17 8.46
N PRO A 59 24.72 -6.08 8.54
CA PRO A 59 24.57 -7.44 8.02
C PRO A 59 23.42 -8.23 8.66
N LEU A 60 23.11 -7.97 9.94
CA LEU A 60 22.08 -8.69 10.67
C LEU A 60 20.68 -8.34 10.15
N VAL A 61 20.47 -7.08 9.75
CA VAL A 61 19.22 -6.64 9.09
C VAL A 61 19.06 -7.34 7.74
N VAL A 62 20.11 -7.43 6.93
CA VAL A 62 20.09 -8.13 5.64
C VAL A 62 19.79 -9.62 5.83
N VAL A 63 20.46 -10.27 6.78
CA VAL A 63 20.24 -11.69 7.12
C VAL A 63 18.82 -11.91 7.63
N GLY A 64 18.29 -11.02 8.48
CA GLY A 64 16.91 -11.08 8.96
C GLY A 64 15.90 -10.99 7.82
N GLY A 65 16.08 -10.05 6.90
CA GLY A 65 15.25 -9.93 5.70
C GLY A 65 15.29 -11.21 4.85
N ALA A 66 16.47 -11.79 4.64
CA ALA A 66 16.62 -13.05 3.92
C ALA A 66 15.89 -14.21 4.62
N LEU A 67 15.99 -14.32 5.94
CA LEU A 67 15.28 -15.34 6.72
C LEU A 67 13.76 -15.19 6.61
N VAL A 68 13.25 -13.96 6.65
CA VAL A 68 11.80 -13.70 6.47
C VAL A 68 11.34 -14.05 5.07
N ILE A 69 12.14 -13.79 4.03
CA ILE A 69 11.84 -14.22 2.66
C ILE A 69 11.77 -15.75 2.61
N VAL A 70 12.75 -16.45 3.17
CA VAL A 70 12.75 -17.93 3.23
C VAL A 70 11.52 -18.45 3.95
N GLN A 71 11.17 -17.88 5.12
CA GLN A 71 9.97 -18.23 5.86
C GLN A 71 8.70 -17.98 5.04
N GLY A 72 8.62 -16.83 4.36
CA GLY A 72 7.52 -16.48 3.47
C GLY A 72 7.36 -17.48 2.32
N VAL A 73 8.46 -17.94 1.71
CA VAL A 73 8.44 -18.98 0.67
C VAL A 73 7.94 -20.32 1.25
N LEU A 74 8.40 -20.72 2.42
CA LEU A 74 7.93 -21.95 3.08
C LEU A 74 6.42 -21.90 3.37
N VAL A 75 5.92 -20.77 3.87
CA VAL A 75 4.48 -20.56 4.10
C VAL A 75 3.71 -20.60 2.78
N ALA A 76 4.26 -19.99 1.70
CA ALA A 76 3.65 -20.02 0.38
C ALA A 76 3.53 -21.45 -0.15
N VAL A 77 4.62 -22.23 -0.06
CA VAL A 77 4.70 -23.61 -0.53
C VAL A 77 3.78 -24.51 0.28
N GLN A 78 3.76 -24.42 1.61
CA GLN A 78 2.85 -25.22 2.44
C GLN A 78 1.39 -24.98 2.06
N ALA A 79 1.00 -23.71 1.88
CA ALA A 79 -0.35 -23.37 1.47
C ALA A 79 -0.69 -23.74 0.02
N MET A 80 0.29 -24.06 -0.83
CA MET A 80 0.05 -24.64 -2.15
C MET A 80 -0.10 -26.17 -2.13
N LEU A 81 0.37 -26.82 -1.07
CA LEU A 81 0.30 -28.26 -0.90
C LEU A 81 -0.96 -28.68 -0.12
N ASP A 82 -1.55 -27.77 0.66
CA ASP A 82 -2.85 -27.97 1.32
C ASP A 82 -3.99 -27.45 0.44
N ASP A 83 -4.78 -28.37 -0.11
CA ASP A 83 -5.97 -28.06 -0.93
C ASP A 83 -7.09 -27.35 -0.13
N ASP A 84 -7.04 -27.41 1.21
CA ASP A 84 -8.00 -26.72 2.11
C ASP A 84 -7.66 -25.24 2.33
N ILE A 85 -6.46 -24.76 1.96
CA ILE A 85 -6.05 -23.37 2.17
C ILE A 85 -6.40 -22.54 0.93
N ASP A 86 -7.62 -22.01 0.93
CA ASP A 86 -8.12 -21.17 -0.15
C ASP A 86 -7.29 -19.87 -0.29
N GLY A 87 -6.72 -19.68 -1.48
CA GLY A 87 -6.45 -18.38 -2.11
C GLY A 87 -5.61 -17.34 -1.34
N LEU A 88 -4.37 -17.17 -1.83
CA LEU A 88 -3.43 -16.04 -1.65
C LEU A 88 -2.39 -16.15 -0.53
N SER A 89 -1.71 -17.30 -0.49
CA SER A 89 -0.49 -17.52 0.30
C SER A 89 0.64 -16.54 -0.03
N LEU A 90 0.75 -16.10 -1.29
CA LEU A 90 1.72 -15.07 -1.72
C LEU A 90 1.54 -13.74 -0.99
N THR A 91 0.30 -13.33 -0.71
CA THR A 91 0.05 -12.07 0.02
C THR A 91 0.51 -12.19 1.47
N THR A 92 0.39 -13.38 2.08
CA THR A 92 0.89 -13.66 3.43
C THR A 92 2.41 -13.52 3.48
N SER A 93 3.13 -14.11 2.52
CA SER A 93 4.58 -14.00 2.42
C SER A 93 5.06 -12.56 2.27
N VAL A 94 4.40 -11.78 1.40
CA VAL A 94 4.70 -10.35 1.23
C VAL A 94 4.39 -9.58 2.50
N SER A 95 3.27 -9.84 3.15
CA SER A 95 2.87 -9.14 4.38
C SER A 95 3.78 -9.46 5.58
N LEU A 96 4.43 -10.65 5.62
CA LEU A 96 5.48 -10.96 6.58
C LEU A 96 6.73 -10.11 6.35
N LEU A 97 7.12 -9.91 5.08
CA LEU A 97 8.21 -9.01 4.73
C LEU A 97 7.89 -7.55 5.09
N VAL A 98 6.64 -7.13 4.88
CA VAL A 98 6.16 -5.81 5.33
C VAL A 98 6.24 -5.71 6.85
N ALA A 99 5.81 -6.73 7.60
CA ALA A 99 5.92 -6.73 9.06
C ALA A 99 7.37 -6.57 9.54
N TYR A 100 8.31 -7.27 8.89
CA TYR A 100 9.75 -7.12 9.16
C TYR A 100 10.22 -5.69 8.91
N GLY A 101 9.88 -5.13 7.74
CA GLY A 101 10.22 -3.76 7.37
C GLY A 101 9.62 -2.70 8.30
N VAL A 102 8.40 -2.91 8.81
CA VAL A 102 7.79 -2.06 9.83
C VAL A 102 8.66 -2.03 11.10
N GLY A 103 9.13 -3.19 11.57
CA GLY A 103 10.05 -3.27 12.69
C GLY A 103 11.35 -2.49 12.46
N VAL A 104 11.94 -2.64 11.27
CA VAL A 104 13.15 -1.91 10.86
C VAL A 104 12.89 -0.40 10.83
N LEU A 105 11.77 0.05 10.26
CA LEU A 105 11.42 1.48 10.18
C LEU A 105 11.27 2.11 11.57
N VAL A 106 10.58 1.44 12.49
CA VAL A 106 10.40 1.95 13.86
C VAL A 106 11.76 2.10 14.55
N ALA A 107 12.61 1.09 14.48
CA ALA A 107 13.93 1.11 15.09
C ALA A 107 14.93 2.04 14.39
N SER A 108 14.72 2.35 13.11
CA SER A 108 15.52 3.32 12.35
C SER A 108 15.12 4.78 12.60
N GLY A 109 14.17 5.04 13.51
CA GLY A 109 13.71 6.40 13.83
C GLY A 109 12.62 6.93 12.90
N TYR A 110 11.92 6.07 12.15
CA TYR A 110 10.83 6.42 11.24
C TYR A 110 9.47 5.86 11.72
N PRO A 111 8.98 6.22 12.92
CA PRO A 111 7.75 5.64 13.48
C PRO A 111 6.50 6.07 12.70
N LEU A 112 6.47 7.27 12.11
CA LEU A 112 5.31 7.75 11.35
C LEU A 112 5.15 6.98 10.03
N GLU A 113 6.25 6.73 9.35
CA GLU A 113 6.34 5.92 8.15
C GLU A 113 5.95 4.48 8.45
N ALA A 114 6.44 3.92 9.57
CA ALA A 114 6.07 2.59 10.02
C ALA A 114 4.56 2.46 10.28
N VAL A 115 3.96 3.42 10.99
CA VAL A 115 2.49 3.47 11.22
C VAL A 115 1.76 3.55 9.88
N THR A 116 2.19 4.43 8.98
CA THR A 116 1.55 4.64 7.67
C THR A 116 1.58 3.36 6.84
N VAL A 117 2.74 2.71 6.73
CA VAL A 117 2.90 1.44 6.02
C VAL A 117 2.03 0.36 6.65
N THR A 118 1.99 0.26 7.99
CA THR A 118 1.19 -0.73 8.71
C THR A 118 -0.31 -0.53 8.44
N VAL A 119 -0.82 0.70 8.55
CA VAL A 119 -2.23 1.02 8.36
C VAL A 119 -2.65 0.80 6.91
N LEU A 120 -1.89 1.30 5.94
CA LEU A 120 -2.19 1.11 4.52
C LEU A 120 -2.14 -0.37 4.13
N SER A 121 -1.14 -1.11 4.62
CA SER A 121 -1.04 -2.54 4.35
C SER A 121 -2.23 -3.28 4.96
N SER A 122 -2.54 -3.04 6.23
CA SER A 122 -3.71 -3.64 6.91
C SER A 122 -5.02 -3.34 6.16
N LEU A 123 -5.21 -2.10 5.71
CA LEU A 123 -6.37 -1.71 4.90
C LEU A 123 -6.45 -2.52 3.59
N LEU A 124 -5.34 -2.64 2.84
CA LEU A 124 -5.30 -3.47 1.64
C LEU A 124 -5.60 -4.94 1.92
N LEU A 125 -5.15 -5.44 3.08
CA LEU A 125 -5.41 -6.82 3.50
C LEU A 125 -6.88 -7.06 3.81
N VAL A 126 -7.53 -6.13 4.53
CA VAL A 126 -8.97 -6.18 4.85
C VAL A 126 -9.82 -6.09 3.59
N LEU A 127 -9.53 -5.13 2.70
CA LEU A 127 -10.32 -4.86 1.49
C LEU A 127 -10.06 -5.86 0.35
N LYS A 128 -9.26 -6.91 0.60
CA LYS A 128 -8.85 -7.88 -0.43
C LYS A 128 -10.05 -8.51 -1.15
N ARG A 129 -11.12 -8.88 -0.42
CA ARG A 129 -12.29 -9.56 -1.02
C ARG A 129 -13.10 -8.60 -1.88
N GLU A 130 -13.28 -7.38 -1.41
CA GLU A 130 -13.98 -6.30 -2.10
C GLU A 130 -13.23 -5.91 -3.36
N LEU A 131 -11.92 -5.74 -3.29
CA LEU A 131 -11.06 -5.43 -4.45
C LEU A 131 -11.09 -6.56 -5.48
N HIS A 132 -11.07 -7.82 -5.03
CA HIS A 132 -11.14 -8.96 -5.94
C HIS A 132 -12.52 -9.06 -6.60
N SER A 133 -13.60 -8.96 -5.83
CA SER A 133 -14.98 -8.97 -6.34
C SER A 133 -15.22 -7.84 -7.33
N PHE A 134 -14.75 -6.63 -7.00
CA PHE A 134 -14.83 -5.47 -7.89
C PHE A 134 -14.08 -5.74 -9.20
N ALA A 135 -12.85 -6.24 -9.14
CA ALA A 135 -12.06 -6.54 -10.33
C ALA A 135 -12.71 -7.61 -11.23
N TRP A 136 -13.35 -8.63 -10.64
CA TRP A 136 -14.08 -9.66 -11.39
C TRP A 136 -15.45 -9.20 -11.90
N GLY A 137 -16.05 -8.19 -11.27
CA GLY A 137 -17.32 -7.60 -11.67
C GLY A 137 -17.23 -6.71 -12.92
N LEU A 138 -16.02 -6.28 -13.30
CA LEU A 138 -15.80 -5.42 -14.46
C LEU A 138 -15.79 -6.24 -15.77
N THR A 139 -16.59 -5.82 -16.74
CA THR A 139 -16.52 -6.31 -18.11
C THR A 139 -15.24 -5.84 -18.82
N ARG A 140 -14.86 -6.49 -19.92
CA ARG A 140 -13.75 -6.05 -20.78
C ARG A 140 -13.89 -4.61 -21.25
N ALA A 141 -15.12 -4.16 -21.51
CA ALA A 141 -15.37 -2.80 -21.99
C ALA A 141 -15.08 -1.77 -20.88
N GLU A 142 -15.52 -2.03 -19.65
CA GLU A 142 -15.21 -1.18 -18.49
C GLU A 142 -13.73 -1.15 -18.18
N LEU A 143 -13.04 -2.30 -18.20
CA LEU A 143 -11.61 -2.37 -17.95
C LEU A 143 -10.82 -1.58 -19.00
N ARG A 144 -11.24 -1.64 -20.27
CA ARG A 144 -10.66 -0.82 -21.34
C ARG A 144 -10.89 0.67 -21.09
N SER A 145 -12.10 1.08 -20.75
CA SER A 145 -12.41 2.49 -20.45
C SER A 145 -11.62 3.01 -19.24
N ALA A 146 -11.48 2.21 -18.18
CA ALA A 146 -10.66 2.54 -17.01
C ALA A 146 -9.18 2.67 -17.36
N ALA A 147 -8.64 1.79 -18.22
CA ALA A 147 -7.27 1.86 -18.70
C ALA A 147 -7.04 3.11 -19.58
N GLU A 148 -7.97 3.43 -20.49
CA GLU A 148 -7.92 4.65 -21.31
C GLU A 148 -7.93 5.90 -20.43
N PHE A 149 -8.78 5.94 -19.40
CA PHE A 149 -8.78 7.02 -18.41
C PHE A 149 -7.46 7.11 -17.64
N ALA A 150 -6.90 5.98 -17.19
CA ALA A 150 -5.62 5.94 -16.51
C ALA A 150 -4.47 6.47 -17.39
N ILE A 151 -4.48 6.17 -18.69
CA ILE A 151 -3.52 6.73 -19.65
C ILE A 151 -3.68 8.25 -19.73
N ILE A 152 -4.90 8.76 -19.89
CA ILE A 152 -5.16 10.21 -19.97
C ILE A 152 -4.73 10.92 -18.67
N ALA A 153 -5.01 10.32 -17.50
CA ALA A 153 -4.76 10.91 -16.19
C ALA A 153 -3.31 10.78 -15.70
N PHE A 154 -2.66 9.63 -15.91
CA PHE A 154 -1.34 9.33 -15.33
C PHE A 154 -0.21 9.28 -16.36
N VAL A 155 -0.50 9.21 -17.67
CA VAL A 155 0.51 9.23 -18.72
C VAL A 155 0.50 10.56 -19.46
N VAL A 156 -0.67 11.01 -19.92
CA VAL A 156 -0.73 12.26 -20.72
C VAL A 156 -0.52 13.50 -19.85
N TYR A 157 -1.18 13.59 -18.69
CA TYR A 157 -1.01 14.74 -17.78
C TYR A 157 0.45 15.07 -17.43
N PRO A 158 1.30 14.12 -16.99
CA PRO A 158 2.69 14.45 -16.66
C PRO A 158 3.55 14.82 -17.88
N VAL A 159 3.21 14.29 -19.07
CA VAL A 159 3.91 14.61 -20.34
C VAL A 159 3.60 16.03 -20.79
N LEU A 160 2.48 16.63 -20.37
CA LEU A 160 2.13 17.97 -20.78
C LEU A 160 3.14 19.00 -20.24
N PRO A 161 3.54 19.97 -21.08
CA PRO A 161 4.47 20.99 -20.66
C PRO A 161 3.92 21.84 -19.48
N PRO A 162 4.78 22.22 -18.52
CA PRO A 162 4.39 23.12 -17.45
C PRO A 162 4.28 24.57 -17.96
N GLY A 163 3.28 25.31 -17.47
CA GLY A 163 3.12 26.74 -17.71
C GLY A 163 2.09 27.11 -18.78
N GLY A 164 1.75 28.40 -18.81
CA GLY A 164 0.86 28.99 -19.81
C GLY A 164 1.62 29.38 -21.06
N TYR A 165 1.08 29.00 -22.22
CA TYR A 165 1.57 29.40 -23.53
C TYR A 165 0.66 30.46 -24.12
N GLU A 166 1.22 31.56 -24.59
CA GLU A 166 0.47 32.53 -25.36
C GLU A 166 0.23 31.98 -26.76
N LEU A 167 -1.02 31.64 -27.06
CA LEU A 167 -1.45 31.19 -28.37
C LEU A 167 -2.21 32.34 -29.04
N GLY A 168 -1.63 32.88 -30.12
CA GLY A 168 -2.20 33.94 -30.94
C GLY A 168 -1.12 34.76 -31.67
N THR A 169 -1.51 35.45 -32.74
CA THR A 169 -0.66 36.42 -33.44
C THR A 169 -1.43 37.73 -33.63
N GLY A 170 -0.85 38.86 -33.23
CA GLY A 170 -1.57 40.13 -33.09
C GLY A 170 -2.30 40.22 -31.74
N GLY A 171 -2.84 41.39 -31.40
CA GLY A 171 -3.39 41.75 -30.06
C GLY A 171 -4.57 40.93 -29.49
N LEU A 172 -4.75 39.69 -29.95
CA LEU A 172 -5.67 38.67 -29.47
C LEU A 172 -4.89 37.43 -28.96
N ALA A 173 -3.80 37.65 -28.21
CA ALA A 173 -3.06 36.57 -27.58
C ALA A 173 -3.83 36.03 -26.37
N VAL A 174 -4.11 34.73 -26.33
CA VAL A 174 -4.75 34.06 -25.21
C VAL A 174 -3.73 33.19 -24.50
N THR A 175 -3.59 33.35 -23.19
CA THR A 175 -2.76 32.46 -22.36
C THR A 175 -3.50 31.15 -22.15
N VAL A 176 -2.92 30.05 -22.64
CA VAL A 176 -3.48 28.70 -22.55
C VAL A 176 -2.56 27.86 -21.68
N GLU A 177 -3.08 27.30 -20.60
CA GLU A 177 -2.35 26.38 -19.71
C GLU A 177 -2.75 24.93 -20.00
N PRO A 178 -1.93 24.14 -20.72
CA PRO A 178 -2.31 22.80 -21.16
C PRO A 178 -2.67 21.87 -20.00
N ARG A 179 -1.93 21.95 -18.88
CA ARG A 179 -2.18 21.13 -17.68
C ARG A 179 -3.52 21.45 -17.03
N VAL A 180 -3.91 22.73 -16.95
CA VAL A 180 -5.18 23.15 -16.35
C VAL A 180 -6.36 22.67 -17.19
N ILE A 181 -6.26 22.81 -18.52
CA ILE A 181 -7.28 22.30 -19.45
C ILE A 181 -7.37 20.79 -19.35
N TRP A 182 -6.24 20.09 -19.24
CA TRP A 182 -6.23 18.64 -19.14
C TRP A 182 -6.82 18.14 -17.81
N LEU A 183 -6.60 18.86 -16.71
CA LEU A 183 -7.26 18.56 -15.43
C LEU A 183 -8.78 18.65 -15.56
N LEU A 184 -9.32 19.56 -16.38
CA LEU A 184 -10.76 19.60 -16.69
C LEU A 184 -11.19 18.32 -17.42
N VAL A 185 -10.44 17.86 -18.42
CA VAL A 185 -10.70 16.60 -19.14
C VAL A 185 -10.70 15.40 -18.19
N VAL A 186 -9.67 15.29 -17.34
CA VAL A 186 -9.56 14.23 -16.33
C VAL A 186 -10.73 14.30 -15.34
N THR A 187 -11.15 15.49 -14.93
CA THR A 187 -12.28 15.66 -14.00
C THR A 187 -13.59 15.20 -14.63
N VAL A 188 -13.90 15.63 -15.85
CA VAL A 188 -15.14 15.25 -16.55
C VAL A 188 -15.18 13.75 -16.83
N ALA A 189 -14.08 13.17 -17.30
CA ALA A 189 -13.99 11.72 -17.52
C ALA A 189 -14.10 10.94 -16.19
N GLY A 190 -13.49 11.45 -15.12
CA GLY A 190 -13.56 10.86 -13.78
C GLY A 190 -14.99 10.85 -13.24
N ILE A 191 -15.74 11.94 -13.41
CA ILE A 191 -17.16 12.01 -13.04
C ILE A 191 -17.97 10.94 -13.80
N GLY A 192 -17.70 10.72 -15.09
CA GLY A 192 -18.36 9.69 -15.89
C GLY A 192 -18.15 8.27 -15.36
N ILE A 193 -16.91 7.94 -14.98
CA ILE A 193 -16.55 6.63 -14.39
C ILE A 193 -17.21 6.45 -13.03
N VAL A 194 -17.19 7.47 -12.17
CA VAL A 194 -17.83 7.42 -10.85
C VAL A 194 -19.34 7.24 -10.99
N ASN A 195 -19.98 8.01 -11.89
CA ASN A 195 -21.42 7.90 -12.15
C ASN A 195 -21.80 6.49 -12.61
N TYR A 196 -21.02 5.92 -13.54
CA TYR A 196 -21.22 4.55 -14.00
C TYR A 196 -21.09 3.53 -12.85
N ALA A 197 -20.04 3.64 -12.02
CA ALA A 197 -19.82 2.75 -10.88
C ALA A 197 -20.96 2.82 -9.85
N VAL A 198 -21.48 4.02 -9.55
CA VAL A 198 -22.64 4.21 -8.68
C VAL A 198 -23.87 3.52 -9.27
N VAL A 199 -24.20 3.74 -10.53
CA VAL A 199 -25.36 3.09 -11.17
C VAL A 199 -25.23 1.56 -11.17
N GLN A 200 -24.04 1.03 -11.41
CA GLN A 200 -23.79 -0.41 -11.42
C GLN A 200 -23.99 -1.05 -10.03
N THR A 201 -23.60 -0.36 -8.95
CA THR A 201 -23.70 -0.87 -7.57
C THR A 201 -25.10 -0.76 -6.95
N TYR A 202 -25.92 0.22 -7.37
CA TYR A 202 -27.28 0.42 -6.87
C TYR A 202 -28.39 -0.13 -7.79
N GLY A 203 -28.04 -0.51 -9.03
CA GLY A 203 -28.96 -1.07 -10.02
C GLY A 203 -29.15 -2.59 -9.95
N SER A 204 -28.50 -3.27 -9.00
CA SER A 204 -28.61 -4.71 -8.74
C SER A 204 -29.49 -5.03 -7.54
#